data_AF-A0A3E4QNG8-F1
#
_entry.id   AF-A0A3E4QNG8-F1
#
_cell.length_a   1.000
_cell.length_b   1.000
_cell.length_c   1.000
_cell.angle_alpha   90.00
_cell.angle_beta   90.00
_cell.angle_gamma   90.00
#
_symmetry.space_group_name_H-M   'P 1'
#
loop_
_entity.id
_entity.type
_entity.pdbx_description
1 polymer ?
#
loop_
_entity_poly.entity_id
_entity_poly.type
_entity_poly.pdbx_seq_one_letter_code
_entity_poly.pdbx_strand_id
1 'polypeptide(L)' 'MQPLESFLTFEFSEEQVEFAKYVLNHYIARGSMELYRDNLPHFLRKKYGSTADAVKKLGNPQTISSLYLNLQQTLYAV' A
#
# COMPACT_ATOMS: atom_id res chain seq x y z
N MET A 1 14.99 12.32 -10.10
CA MET A 1 13.82 11.51 -9.65
C MET A 1 13.62 11.79 -8.18
N GLN A 2 12.43 12.23 -7.76
CA GLN A 2 12.16 12.38 -6.32
C GLN A 2 12.02 11.00 -5.67
N PRO A 3 12.54 10.78 -4.44
CA PRO A 3 12.36 9.52 -3.74
C PRO A 3 10.86 9.23 -3.52
N LEU A 4 10.40 8.01 -3.79
CA LEU A 4 9.01 7.59 -3.52
C LEU A 4 8.58 7.85 -2.07
N GLU A 5 9.53 7.83 -1.14
CA GLU A 5 9.30 8.07 0.30
C GLU A 5 8.86 9.51 0.61
N SER A 6 9.17 10.48 -0.27
CA SER A 6 8.83 11.89 -0.12
C SER A 6 7.32 12.16 -0.16
N PHE A 7 6.55 11.26 -0.78
CA PHE A 7 5.10 11.39 -0.93
C PHE A 7 4.32 10.83 0.26
N LEU A 8 4.99 10.17 1.22
CA LEU A 8 4.34 9.46 2.31
C LEU A 8 4.15 10.31 3.59
N THR A 9 4.51 11.60 3.60
CA THR A 9 4.90 12.24 4.87
C THR A 9 4.07 13.43 5.38
N PHE A 10 2.81 13.63 4.99
CA PHE A 10 1.96 14.62 5.71
C PHE A 10 0.49 14.23 5.96
N GLU A 11 -0.03 13.16 5.34
CA GLU A 11 -1.44 12.75 5.49
C GLU A 11 -1.65 11.30 5.99
N PHE A 12 -0.57 10.58 6.29
CA PHE A 12 -0.63 9.16 6.66
C PHE A 12 -0.13 8.90 8.07
N SER A 13 -0.82 8.02 8.80
CA SER A 13 -0.35 7.44 10.06
C SER A 13 0.89 6.57 9.86
N GLU A 14 1.65 6.33 10.92
CA GLU A 14 2.86 5.50 10.89
C GLU A 14 2.57 4.09 10.34
N GLU A 15 1.45 3.49 10.75
CA GLU A 15 1.01 2.18 10.25
C GLU A 15 0.67 2.19 8.75
N GLN A 16 0.11 3.29 8.25
CA GLN A 16 -0.18 3.46 6.82
C GLN A 16 1.11 3.65 6.01
N VAL A 17 2.08 4.39 6.54
CA VAL A 17 3.41 4.54 5.93
C VAL A 17 4.14 3.20 5.87
N GLU A 18 4.11 2.42 6.95
CA GLU A 18 4.70 1.08 6.94
C GLU A 18 4.00 0.12 5.98
N PHE A 19 2.67 0.21 5.86
CA PHE A 19 1.93 -0.59 4.87
C PHE A 19 2.36 -0.22 3.45
N ALA A 20 2.45 1.07 3.14
CA ALA A 20 2.90 1.55 1.85
C ALA A 20 4.33 1.04 1.52
N LYS A 21 5.26 1.13 2.47
CA LYS A 21 6.63 0.60 2.31
C LYS A 21 6.66 -0.90 2.06
N TYR A 22 5.86 -1.67 2.79
CA TYR A 22 5.72 -3.11 2.59
C TYR A 22 5.24 -3.46 1.18
N VAL A 23 4.21 -2.74 0.71
CA VAL A 23 3.63 -2.93 -0.63
C VAL A 23 4.66 -2.59 -1.71
N LEU A 24 5.38 -1.46 -1.57
CA LEU A 24 6.43 -1.04 -2.50
C LEU A 24 7.61 -2.04 -2.55
N ASN A 25 8.05 -2.56 -1.41
CA ASN A 25 9.11 -3.56 -1.35
C ASN A 25 8.71 -4.88 -2.03
N HIS A 26 7.45 -5.29 -1.93
CA HIS A 26 6.95 -6.47 -2.65
C HIS A 26 6.91 -6.24 -4.16
N TYR A 27 6.56 -5.02 -4.59
CA TYR A 27 6.50 -4.63 -5.98
C TYR A 27 7.86 -4.65 -6.68
N ILE A 28 8.90 -4.05 -6.06
CA ILE A 28 10.27 -4.04 -6.60
C ILE A 28 10.78 -5.47 -6.82
N ALA A 29 10.39 -6.41 -5.96
CA ALA A 29 10.84 -7.80 -6.02
C ALA A 29 10.12 -8.65 -7.09
N ARG A 30 8.90 -8.28 -7.51
CA ARG A 30 8.02 -9.16 -8.31
C ARG A 30 7.47 -8.58 -9.60
N GLY A 31 7.72 -7.29 -9.86
CA GLY A 31 7.32 -6.65 -11.11
C GLY A 31 5.82 -6.32 -11.17
N SER A 32 5.47 -5.57 -12.21
CA SER A 32 4.34 -4.64 -12.22
C SER A 32 2.93 -5.24 -12.19
N MET A 33 2.79 -6.57 -12.28
CA MET A 33 1.48 -7.25 -12.28
C MET A 33 0.91 -7.52 -10.89
N GLU A 34 1.65 -7.36 -9.79
CA GLU A 34 1.12 -7.71 -8.46
C GLU A 34 0.30 -6.60 -7.80
N LEU A 35 0.27 -5.36 -8.30
CA LEU A 35 -0.51 -4.29 -7.66
C LEU A 35 -1.97 -4.17 -8.08
N TYR A 36 -2.52 -5.10 -8.87
CA TYR A 36 -3.94 -5.04 -9.23
C TYR A 36 -4.83 -4.88 -7.98
N ARG A 37 -5.92 -4.10 -8.12
CA ARG A 37 -6.90 -3.87 -7.05
C ARG A 37 -7.35 -5.19 -6.38
N ASP A 38 -7.44 -6.26 -7.16
CA ASP A 38 -7.84 -7.59 -6.71
C ASP A 38 -6.82 -8.25 -5.77
N ASN A 39 -5.58 -7.76 -5.75
CA ASN A 39 -4.52 -8.25 -4.87
C ASN A 39 -4.48 -7.50 -3.52
N LEU A 40 -5.17 -6.38 -3.37
CA LEU A 40 -5.22 -5.66 -2.09
C LEU A 40 -5.62 -6.58 -0.92
N PRO A 41 -6.70 -7.40 -1.01
CA PRO A 41 -7.03 -8.36 0.05
C PRO A 41 -5.92 -9.36 0.34
N HIS A 42 -5.12 -9.76 -0.65
CA HIS A 42 -3.98 -10.66 -0.46
C HIS A 42 -2.89 -9.99 0.39
N PHE A 43 -2.51 -8.75 0.06
CA PHE A 43 -1.51 -7.99 0.83
C PHE A 43 -1.94 -7.71 2.27
N LEU A 44 -3.21 -7.36 2.46
CA LEU A 44 -3.76 -7.14 3.80
C LEU A 44 -3.70 -8.42 4.65
N ARG A 45 -4.13 -9.56 4.11
CA ARG A 45 -4.04 -10.85 4.83
C ARG A 45 -2.60 -11.26 5.10
N LYS A 46 -1.69 -11.06 4.14
CA LYS A 46 -0.28 -11.45 4.26
C LYS A 46 0.46 -10.65 5.34
N LYS A 47 0.15 -9.35 5.49
CA LYS A 47 0.78 -8.50 6.51
C LYS A 47 0.08 -8.55 7.87
N TYR A 48 -1.25 -8.65 7.90
CA TYR A 48 -2.05 -8.50 9.13
C TYR A 48 -2.82 -9.75 9.56
N GLY A 49 -2.70 -10.87 8.83
CA GLY A 49 -3.41 -12.12 9.08
C GLY A 49 -4.83 -12.15 8.49
N SER A 50 -5.59 -11.06 8.61
CA SER A 50 -6.93 -10.93 8.01
C SER A 50 -7.22 -9.53 7.49
N THR A 51 -8.21 -9.38 6.60
CA THR A 51 -8.67 -8.05 6.16
C THR A 51 -9.33 -7.27 7.30
N ALA A 52 -10.01 -7.97 8.22
CA ALA A 52 -10.63 -7.33 9.39
C ALA A 52 -9.57 -6.76 10.34
N ASP A 53 -8.47 -7.47 10.56
CA ASP A 53 -7.39 -7.00 11.43
C ASP A 53 -6.57 -5.89 10.75
N ALA A 54 -6.43 -5.94 9.42
CA ALA A 54 -5.87 -4.83 8.66
C ALA A 54 -6.71 -3.55 8.81
N VAL A 55 -8.05 -3.65 8.76
CA VAL A 55 -8.96 -2.50 8.98
C VAL A 55 -8.85 -1.96 10.41
N LYS A 56 -8.78 -2.83 11.41
CA LYS A 56 -8.55 -2.39 12.81
C LYS A 56 -7.24 -1.62 12.99
N LYS A 57 -6.22 -1.95 12.20
CA LYS A 57 -4.87 -1.34 12.29
C LYS A 57 -4.70 -0.11 11.41
N LEU A 58 -5.22 -0.14 10.18
CA LEU A 58 -5.02 0.89 9.17
C LEU A 58 -6.18 1.89 9.10
N GLY A 59 -7.28 1.62 9.82
CA GLY A 59 -8.47 2.45 9.85
C GLY A 59 -9.43 2.16 8.70
N ASN A 60 -9.96 3.21 8.09
CA ASN A 60 -11.06 3.10 7.15
C ASN A 60 -10.68 2.30 5.87
N PRO A 61 -11.46 1.27 5.46
CA PRO A 61 -11.29 0.54 4.20
C PRO A 61 -11.15 1.42 2.94
N GLN A 62 -11.88 2.54 2.87
CA GLN A 62 -11.76 3.50 1.76
C GLN A 62 -10.36 4.13 1.74
N THR A 63 -9.83 4.56 2.89
CA THR A 63 -8.48 5.14 2.98
C THR A 63 -7.41 4.12 2.59
N ILE A 64 -7.57 2.87 3.02
CA ILE A 64 -6.66 1.76 2.66
C ILE A 64 -6.66 1.54 1.14
N SER A 65 -7.84 1.54 0.52
CA SER A 65 -7.99 1.36 -0.92
C SER A 65 -7.39 2.52 -1.71
N SER A 66 -7.65 3.77 -1.29
CA SER A 66 -7.09 4.95 -1.93
C SER A 66 -5.57 5.00 -1.83
N LEU A 67 -5.00 4.69 -0.65
CA LEU A 67 -3.56 4.59 -0.47
C LEU A 67 -2.94 3.57 -1.43
N TYR A 68 -3.54 2.38 -1.54
CA TYR A 68 -3.08 1.32 -2.43
C TYR A 68 -3.13 1.73 -3.92
N LEU A 69 -4.22 2.37 -4.34
CA LEU A 69 -4.37 2.86 -5.72
C LEU A 69 -3.42 4.01 -6.06
N ASN A 70 -3.17 4.92 -5.11
CA ASN A 70 -2.22 6.01 -5.29
C ASN A 70 -0.79 5.49 -5.45
N LEU A 71 -0.42 4.42 -4.74
CA LEU A 71 0.88 3.76 -4.94
C LEU A 71 1.04 3.21 -6.36
N GLN A 72 -0.04 2.68 -6.96
CA GLN A 72 -0.02 2.25 -8.37
C GLN A 72 0.24 3.42 -9.32
N GLN A 73 -0.47 4.53 -9.15
CA GLN A 73 -0.33 5.70 -10.01
C GLN A 73 1.09 6.26 -10.00
N THR A 74 1.73 6.31 -8.83
CA THR A 74 3.12 6.78 -8.70
C THR A 74 4.12 5.83 -9.38
N LEU A 75 3.85 4.51 -9.39
CA LEU A 75 4.75 3.51 -9.97
C LEU A 75 4.60 3.33 -11.49
N TYR A 76 3.38 3.49 -12.04
CA TYR A 76 3.14 3.41 -13.49
C TYR A 76 3.32 4.73 -14.23
N ALA A 77 3.49 5.85 -13.52
CA ALA A 77 3.77 7.15 -14.12
C ALA A 77 5.23 7.33 -14.59
N VAL A 78 6.04 6.25 -14.59
CA VAL A 78 7.45 6.23 -15.00
C VAL A 78 7.67 5.34 -16.21
#